data_AF-A0A7J2JZQ6-F1
#
_entry.id   AF-A0A7J2JZQ6-F1
#
_cell.length_a   1.000
_cell.length_b   1.000
_cell.length_c   1.000
_cell.angle_alpha   90.00
_cell.angle_beta   90.00
_cell.angle_gamma   90.00
#
_symmetry.space_group_name_H-M   'P 1'
#
loop_
_entity.id
_entity.type
_entity.pdbx_description
1 polymer ?
#
loop_
_entity_poly.entity_id
_entity_poly.type
_entity_poly.pdbx_seq_one_letter_code
_entity_poly.pdbx_strand_id
1 'polypeptide(L)' 'MPLLEVRDLRTYYFTYRGVVKAVDGISLEVEKGKTLGLAGESG' A
#
# COMPACT_ATOMS: atom_id res chain seq x y z
N MET A 1 -10.77 15.10 8.95
CA MET A 1 -10.21 13.89 9.56
C MET A 1 -10.46 12.78 8.56
N PRO A 2 -9.41 12.12 8.08
CA PRO A 2 -9.55 11.08 7.08
C PRO A 2 -10.42 9.94 7.63
N LEU A 3 -11.20 9.30 6.75
CA LEU A 3 -11.96 8.11 7.08
C LEU A 3 -11.04 6.89 7.21
N LEU A 4 -10.00 6.83 6.38
CA LEU A 4 -8.94 5.83 6.44
C LEU A 4 -7.60 6.54 6.40
N GLU A 5 -6.69 6.14 7.27
CA GLU A 5 -5.34 6.64 7.34
C GLU A 5 -4.39 5.45 7.46
N VAL A 6 -3.46 5.34 6.51
CA VAL A 6 -2.43 4.31 6.46
C VAL A 6 -1.08 5.01 6.54
N ARG A 7 -0.22 4.56 7.44
CA ARG A 7 1.13 5.11 7.65
C ARG A 7 2.17 4.01 7.52
N ASP A 8 3.22 4.28 6.75
CA ASP A 8 4.41 3.42 6.54
C ASP A 8 4.07 1.92 6.34
N LEU A 9 3.05 1.61 5.53
CA LEU A 9 2.64 0.24 5.27
C LEU A 9 3.75 -0.51 4.54
N ARG A 10 4.13 -1.66 5.09
CA ARG A 10 5.14 -2.56 4.53
C ARG A 10 4.61 -3.98 4.52
N THR A 11 4.71 -4.63 3.36
CA THR A 11 4.33 -6.04 3.17
C THR A 11 5.42 -6.72 2.38
N TYR A 12 6.21 -7.56 3.04
CA TYR A 12 7.34 -8.26 2.45
C TYR A 12 7.09 -9.77 2.47
N TYR A 13 7.31 -10.42 1.33
CA TYR A 13 7.25 -11.87 1.18
C TYR A 13 8.65 -12.45 1.14
N PHE A 14 8.88 -13.52 1.91
CA PHE A 14 10.15 -14.23 1.96
C PHE A 14 10.05 -15.48 1.11
N THR A 15 10.84 -15.54 0.05
CA THR A 15 10.87 -16.66 -0.89
C THR A 15 12.27 -17.24 -0.98
N TYR A 16 12.41 -18.46 -1.52
CA TYR A 16 13.73 -19.04 -1.80
C TYR A 16 14.59 -18.21 -2.76
N ARG A 17 13.98 -17.30 -3.53
CA ARG A 17 14.67 -16.39 -4.47
C ARG A 17 15.01 -15.03 -3.85
N GLY A 18 14.70 -14.83 -2.58
CA GLY A 18 14.92 -13.58 -1.85
C GLY A 18 13.62 -12.94 -1.36
N VAL A 19 13.75 -11.70 -0.88
CA VAL A 19 12.65 -10.92 -0.32
C VAL A 19 11.96 -10.12 -1.42
N VAL A 20 10.66 -10.33 -1.60
CA VAL A 20 9.80 -9.52 -2.46
C VAL A 20 9.12 -8.47 -1.60
N LYS A 21 9.41 -7.20 -1.87
CA LYS A 21 8.76 -6.08 -1.18
C LYS A 21 7.49 -5.66 -1.92
N ALA A 22 6.38 -6.33 -1.64
CA ALA A 22 5.11 -6.06 -2.32
C ALA A 22 4.52 -4.69 -1.98
N VAL A 23 4.75 -4.20 -0.76
CA VAL A 23 4.50 -2.81 -0.37
C VAL A 23 5.69 -2.33 0.45
N ASP A 24 6.28 -1.18 0.13
CA ASP A 24 7.46 -0.65 0.81
C ASP A 24 7.28 0.80 1.28
N GLY A 25 6.70 0.96 2.47
CA GLY A 25 6.67 2.22 3.21
C GLY A 25 5.67 3.24 2.67
N ILE A 26 4.52 2.79 2.17
CA ILE A 26 3.51 3.71 1.64
C ILE A 26 2.66 4.33 2.75
N SER A 27 2.28 5.59 2.57
CA SER A 27 1.28 6.25 3.42
C SER A 27 0.19 6.82 2.53
N LEU A 28 -1.08 6.66 2.93
CA LEU A 28 -2.22 7.18 2.18
C LEU A 28 -3.37 7.53 3.11
N GLU A 29 -4.16 8.52 2.70
CA GLU A 29 -5.35 8.97 3.41
C GLU A 29 -6.55 8.93 2.45
N VAL A 30 -7.69 8.47 2.95
CA VAL A 30 -8.97 8.50 2.22
C VAL A 30 -9.97 9.30 3.03
N GLU A 31 -10.42 10.42 2.47
CA GLU A 31 -11.43 11.27 3.08
C GLU A 31 -12.84 10.69 2.95
N LYS A 32 -13.71 11.00 3.90
CA LYS A 32 -15.11 10.53 3.89
C LYS A 32 -15.84 11.05 2.64
N GLY A 33 -16.49 10.13 1.91
CA GLY A 33 -17.24 10.46 0.70
C GLY A 33 -16.37 10.67 -0.55
N LYS A 34 -15.08 10.32 -0.51
CA LYS A 34 -14.19 10.30 -1.66
C LYS A 34 -13.97 8.87 -2.16
N THR A 35 -13.73 8.74 -3.46
CA THR A 35 -13.31 7.50 -4.10
C THR A 35 -11.83 7.60 -4.44
N LEU A 36 -11.04 6.60 -4.02
CA LEU A 36 -9.62 6.48 -4.36
C LEU A 36 -9.44 5.29 -5.32
N GLY A 37 -8.83 5.53 -6.47
CA GLY A 37 -8.47 4.50 -7.43
C GLY A 37 -6.99 4.13 -7.31
N LEU A 38 -6.69 2.84 -7.40
CA LEU A 38 -5.31 2.32 -7.48
C LEU A 38 -5.11 1.71 -8.85
N ALA A 39 -4.02 2.09 -9.53
CA ALA A 39 -3.62 1.54 -10.81
C ALA A 39 -2.11 1.29 -10.80
N GLY A 40 -1.67 0.27 -11.52
CA GLY A 40 -0.28 -0.12 -11.62
C GLY A 40 -0.07 -1.13 -12.72
N GLU A 41 1.19 -1.27 -13.16
CA GLU A 41 1.61 -2.35 -14.03
C GLU A 41 1.55 -3.70 -13.29
N SER A 42 1.50 -4.79 -14.05
CA SER A 42 1.59 -6.14 -13.45
C SER A 42 2.93 -6.31 -12.75
N GLY A 43 2.89 -6.77 -11.50
CA GLY A 43 4.04 -7.07 -10.66
C GLY A 43 3.77 -8.26 -9.75
#